data_AF-A0A967FER2-F1
#
_entry.id   AF-A0A967FER2-F1
#
_cell.length_a   1.000
_cell.length_b   1.000
_cell.length_c   1.000
_cell.angle_alpha   90.00
_cell.angle_beta   90.00
_cell.angle_gamma   90.00
#
_symmetry.space_group_name_H-M   'P 1'
#
loop_
_entity.id
_entity.type
_entity.pdbx_description
1 polymer ?
#
loop_
_entity_poly.entity_id
_entity_poly.type
_entity_poly.pdbx_seq_one_letter_code
_entity_poly.pdbx_strand_id
1 'polypeptide(L)' 'MFPQQELPQEILTWDDIDKLIDHLIPQFNGEFDGLVMIPRGGLIPGGILCEAMDIRNVHTAAVH' A
#
# COMPACT_ATOMS: atom_id res chain seq x y z
N MET A 1 33.93 -1.18 -9.09
CA MET A 1 32.86 -2.21 -9.04
C MET A 1 32.24 -2.09 -7.67
N PHE A 2 31.01 -1.57 -7.56
CA PHE A 2 30.29 -1.62 -6.29
C PHE A 2 29.93 -3.09 -6.03
N PRO A 3 30.18 -3.64 -4.83
CA PRO A 3 29.73 -4.98 -4.53
C PRO A 3 28.22 -5.02 -4.74
N GLN A 4 27.76 -5.99 -5.52
CA GLN A 4 26.35 -6.27 -5.71
C GLN A 4 25.86 -6.82 -4.38
N GLN A 5 25.46 -5.94 -3.48
CA GLN A 5 24.82 -6.34 -2.24
C GLN A 5 23.54 -7.06 -2.66
N GLU A 6 23.47 -8.37 -2.41
CA GLU A 6 22.22 -9.10 -2.55
C GLU A 6 21.22 -8.45 -1.58
N LEU A 7 20.26 -7.71 -2.13
CA LEU A 7 19.17 -7.17 -1.34
C LEU A 7 18.44 -8.37 -0.72
N PRO A 8 18.22 -8.36 0.60
CA PRO A 8 17.45 -9.43 1.25
C PRO A 8 16.12 -9.61 0.52
N GLN A 9 15.83 -10.84 0.10
CA GLN A 9 14.51 -11.21 -0.41
C GLN A 9 13.64 -11.61 0.76
N GLU A 10 12.57 -10.86 0.98
CA GLU A 10 11.57 -11.17 1.99
C GLU A 10 10.29 -11.67 1.31
N ILE A 11 9.76 -12.79 1.78
CA ILE A 11 8.48 -13.34 1.33
C ILE A 11 7.44 -12.92 2.36
N LEU A 12 6.48 -12.10 1.96
CA LEU A 12 5.37 -11.67 2.80
C LEU A 12 4.16 -12.59 2.58
N THR A 13 3.57 -13.05 3.67
CA THR A 13 2.26 -13.71 3.66
C THR A 13 1.13 -12.68 3.64
N TRP A 14 -0.10 -13.12 3.38
CA TRP A 14 -1.27 -12.24 3.47
C TRP A 14 -1.47 -11.66 4.88
N ASP A 15 -1.20 -12.45 5.92
CA ASP A 15 -1.26 -11.99 7.32
C ASP A 15 -0.21 -10.91 7.61
N ASP A 16 0.95 -10.94 6.94
CA ASP A 16 1.94 -9.87 7.06
C ASP A 16 1.46 -8.58 6.38
N ILE A 17 0.75 -8.67 5.25
CA ILE A 17 0.12 -7.51 4.60
C ILE A 17 -0.96 -6.90 5.51
N ASP A 18 -1.82 -7.72 6.11
CA ASP A 18 -2.87 -7.24 7.01
C ASP A 18 -2.28 -6.48 8.20
N LYS A 19 -1.22 -7.01 8.85
CA LYS A 19 -0.51 -6.32 9.94
C LYS A 19 0.10 -4.98 9.51
N LEU A 20 0.63 -4.91 8.28
CA LEU A 20 1.18 -3.67 7.73
C LEU A 20 0.08 -2.63 7.52
N ILE A 21 -1.11 -3.03 7.05
CA ILE A 21 -2.26 -2.15 6.90
C ILE A 21 -2.78 -1.69 8.27
N ASP A 22 -2.93 -2.60 9.23
CA ASP A 22 -3.34 -2.28 10.60
C ASP A 22 -2.39 -1.29 11.27
N HIS A 23 -1.09 -1.41 10.99
CA HIS A 23 -0.09 -0.45 11.47
C HIS A 23 -0.21 0.92 10.78
N LEU A 24 -0.68 0.96 9.54
CA LEU A 24 -0.79 2.17 8.74
C LEU A 24 -2.08 2.97 9.05
N ILE A 25 -3.22 2.30 9.23
CA ILE A 25 -4.53 2.93 9.42
C ILE A 25 -4.54 4.04 10.50
N PRO A 26 -3.99 3.82 11.72
CA PRO A 26 -4.01 4.83 12.78
C PRO A 26 -3.23 6.11 12.47
N GLN A 27 -2.37 6.10 11.43
CA GLN A 27 -1.56 7.24 11.03
C GLN A 27 -2.35 8.21 10.14
N PHE A 28 -3.46 7.76 9.55
CA PHE A 28 -4.37 8.61 8.79
C PHE A 28 -5.26 9.39 9.75
N ASN A 29 -5.06 10.71 9.79
CA ASN A 29 -5.85 11.62 10.62
C ASN A 29 -6.86 12.35 9.75
N GLY A 30 -8.15 12.25 10.09
CA GLY A 30 -9.25 12.92 9.39
C GLY A 30 -9.91 12.07 8.31
N GLU A 31 -10.84 12.69 7.58
CA GLU A 31 -11.60 12.07 6.50
C GLU A 31 -10.91 12.31 5.15
N PHE A 32 -10.91 11.30 4.29
CA PHE A 32 -10.31 11.37 2.96
C PHE A 32 -11.38 11.16 1.90
N ASP A 33 -11.47 12.10 0.95
CA ASP A 33 -12.46 12.01 -0.13
C ASP A 33 -12.11 10.95 -1.19
N GLY A 34 -10.86 10.50 -1.25
CA GLY A 34 -10.37 9.59 -2.29
C GLY A 34 -8.95 9.09 -2.07
N LEU A 35 -8.59 8.03 -2.79
CA LEU A 35 -7.24 7.44 -2.82
C LEU A 35 -6.69 7.43 -4.25
N VAL A 36 -5.44 7.87 -4.42
CA VAL A 36 -4.69 7.75 -5.68
C VAL A 36 -3.57 6.74 -5.49
N MET A 37 -3.64 5.62 -6.22
CA MET A 37 -2.68 4.52 -6.15
C MET A 37 -1.69 4.56 -7.31
N ILE A 38 -0.42 4.27 -7.01
CA ILE A 38 0.60 4.05 -8.03
C ILE A 38 0.63 2.55 -8.38
N PRO A 39 0.28 2.16 -9.61
CA PRO A 39 0.39 0.78 -10.04
C PRO A 39 1.86 0.35 -10.21
N ARG A 40 2.17 -0.95 -10.14
CA ARG A 40 1.26 -2.08 -9.86
C ARG A 40 1.13 -2.39 -8.37
N GLY A 41 2.16 -2.08 -7.59
CA GLY A 41 2.26 -2.48 -6.18
C GLY A 41 1.18 -1.88 -5.27
N GLY A 42 0.62 -0.71 -5.62
CA GLY A 42 -0.40 -0.06 -4.82
C GLY A 42 -1.81 -0.64 -4.95
N LEU A 43 -2.09 -1.51 -5.92
CA LEU A 43 -3.45 -1.99 -6.19
C LEU A 43 -4.02 -2.82 -5.04
N ILE A 44 -3.24 -3.77 -4.51
CA ILE A 44 -3.70 -4.67 -3.45
C ILE A 44 -3.74 -3.96 -2.09
N PRO A 45 -2.64 -3.34 -1.60
CA PRO A 45 -2.67 -2.64 -0.32
C PRO A 45 -3.64 -1.45 -0.34
N GLY A 46 -3.73 -0.72 -1.45
CA GLY A 46 -4.64 0.41 -1.59
C GLY A 46 -6.11 -0.02 -1.63
N GLY A 47 -6.44 -1.17 -2.22
CA GLY A 47 -7.79 -1.72 -2.17
C GLY A 47 -8.22 -2.09 -0.74
N ILE A 48 -7.35 -2.75 0.02
CA ILE A 48 -7.61 -3.09 1.43
C ILE A 48 -7.79 -1.80 2.25
N LEU A 49 -6.93 -0.81 2.02
CA LEU A 49 -7.00 0.48 2.72
C LEU A 49 -8.30 1.24 2.39
N CYS A 50 -8.73 1.26 1.13
CA CYS A 50 -9.99 1.88 0.74
C CYS A 50 -11.19 1.27 1.46
N GLU A 51 -11.23 -0.06 1.57
CA GLU A 51 -12.29 -0.76 2.28
C GLU A 51 -12.28 -0.41 3.77
N ALA A 52 -11.10 -0.48 4.41
CA ALA A 52 -10.96 -0.21 5.84
C ALA A 52 -11.30 1.25 6.22
N MET A 53 -11.13 2.19 5.29
CA MET A 53 -11.36 3.63 5.50
C MET A 53 -12.67 4.15 4.87
N ASP A 54 -13.52 3.28 4.31
CA ASP A 54 -14.73 3.63 3.53
C ASP A 54 -14.46 4.69 2.42
N ILE A 55 -13.31 4.59 1.75
CA ILE A 55 -12.95 5.47 0.63
C ILE A 55 -13.50 4.89 -0.67
N ARG A 56 -14.41 5.61 -1.30
CA ARG A 56 -15.10 5.16 -2.54
C ARG A 56 -14.53 5.74 -3.82
N ASN A 57 -13.89 6.91 -3.76
CA ASN A 57 -13.25 7.50 -4.94
C ASN A 57 -11.83 6.96 -5.08
N VAL A 58 -11.69 5.97 -5.96
CA VAL A 58 -10.43 5.25 -6.16
C VAL A 58 -9.86 5.57 -7.54
N HIS A 59 -8.63 6.06 -7.57
CA HIS A 59 -7.93 6.42 -8.80
C HIS A 59 -6.58 5.71 -8.90
N THR A 60 -6.17 5.38 -10.13
CA THR A 60 -4.83 4.86 -10.42
C THR A 60 -4.07 5.86 -11.28
N ALA A 61 -2.83 6.16 -10.92
CA ALA A 61 -1.98 7.06 -11.68
C ALA A 61 -0.63 6.39 -11.98
N ALA A 62 -0.39 6.04 -13.25
CA ALA A 62 0.90 5.54 -13.69
C ALA A 62 1.92 6.70 -13.74
N VAL A 63 3.14 6.43 -13.27
CA VAL A 63 4.28 7.35 -13.39
C VAL A 63 5.22 6.73 -14.42
N HIS A 64 5.50 7.47 -15.49
CA HIS A 64 6.38 7.08 -16.59
C HIS A 64 7.64 7.94 -16.61
#